data_AF-A0A536RZ87-F1
#
_entry.id   AF-A0A536RZ87-F1
#
_cell.length_a   1.000
_cell.length_b   1.000
_cell.length_c   1.000
_cell.angle_alpha   90.00
_cell.angle_beta   90.00
_cell.angle_gamma   90.00
#
_symmetry.space_group_name_H-M   'P 1'
#
loop_
_entity.id
_entity.type
_entity.pdbx_description
1 polymer ?
#
loop_
_entity_poly.entity_id
_entity_poly.type
_entity_poly.pdbx_seq_one_letter_code
_entity_poly.pdbx_strand_id
1 'polypeptide(L)'
;MLVRGWKLPFVFGLTIIVALLINSTGAQDGATLGMIKNAALGVRPPVDNQNHLYVLDGWGGVHPVGASPALSSSTSWPTKDIAYSLALFPDGTGGYVMDGWGGLHPVGSAHPVDSGVYWPGWIGAREIVMAPWSSSANPAGYLLDADGGIHPFGGAPAIAGNSTWPGEGVARAFVLTPGSTPAHVAGYTLEGDGGVHPFGGAAPVIGNARWPTDIARGIVLLSGRRTFFVQGYTLDYSGAIHPFGGAPAVTPSAQWPGQDMADSMVSWTAAAAGSPGGWVLDRHGEVHVWGSAPALAASQTWPEWDIARGLAGAGSGGGSTERLILEARPSGDGWGSYYNQRDARWASAQVGGATYPVWKIGCLISDLAMVYAHFGYKSVTPATIAARSGWFDLHGAMFNSALNVPGHTTVIVRDPDLSWIRAHVAAGHPVIVGMNLPTGGTHFVTLTGLNGASDFWTNDPWEQNAMHVPFSGDWFDRGPIYEAVAFL
;
A
#
# COMPACT_ATOMS: atom_id res chain seq x y z
N MET A 1 64.65 -35.87 -23.95
CA MET A 1 64.06 -36.20 -22.64
C MET A 1 62.54 -36.11 -22.79
N LEU A 2 61.89 -37.27 -22.68
CA LEU A 2 60.44 -37.58 -22.69
C LEU A 2 59.60 -37.11 -23.91
N VAL A 3 59.39 -37.92 -24.96
CA VAL A 3 58.50 -39.11 -25.12
C VAL A 3 57.07 -38.69 -25.53
N ARG A 4 56.76 -38.78 -26.85
CA ARG A 4 55.79 -39.68 -27.54
C ARG A 4 54.33 -39.57 -27.06
N GLY A 5 53.29 -39.53 -27.89
CA GLY A 5 53.09 -39.76 -29.33
C GLY A 5 51.57 -39.59 -29.61
N TRP A 6 51.18 -38.97 -30.73
CA TRP A 6 50.73 -39.65 -31.96
C TRP A 6 49.38 -40.41 -31.83
N LYS A 7 48.26 -39.87 -32.36
CA LYS A 7 47.72 -40.18 -33.72
C LYS A 7 46.33 -39.56 -34.00
N LEU A 8 46.13 -39.34 -35.29
CA LEU A 8 45.05 -38.73 -36.09
C LEU A 8 43.76 -39.62 -36.22
N PRO A 9 42.69 -39.14 -36.90
CA PRO A 9 41.28 -39.42 -36.59
C PRO A 9 40.62 -40.46 -37.52
N PHE A 10 39.39 -40.87 -37.19
CA PHE A 10 38.46 -41.52 -38.12
C PHE A 10 37.00 -41.08 -37.88
N VAL A 11 36.33 -40.77 -39.00
CA VAL A 11 34.92 -40.42 -39.18
C VAL A 11 34.08 -41.70 -39.32
N PHE A 12 32.83 -41.71 -38.85
CA PHE A 12 31.66 -42.32 -39.54
C PHE A 12 30.35 -41.94 -38.83
N GLY A 13 29.30 -41.63 -39.61
CA GLY A 13 27.97 -41.21 -39.15
C GLY A 13 27.00 -42.36 -38.83
N LEU A 14 25.78 -42.01 -38.39
CA LEU A 14 24.67 -42.97 -38.31
C LEU A 14 23.28 -42.28 -38.41
N THR A 15 22.65 -42.51 -39.55
CA THR A 15 21.30 -43.03 -39.85
C THR A 15 20.06 -42.68 -39.00
N ILE A 16 19.03 -42.20 -39.71
CA ILE A 16 17.61 -42.04 -39.34
C ILE A 16 16.89 -43.40 -39.38
N ILE A 17 16.04 -43.69 -38.38
CA ILE A 17 15.05 -44.78 -38.44
C ILE A 17 13.65 -44.19 -38.32
N VAL A 18 12.82 -44.44 -39.34
CA VAL A 18 11.37 -44.31 -39.35
C VAL A 18 10.80 -45.72 -39.23
N ALA A 19 9.81 -45.94 -38.36
CA ALA A 19 8.97 -47.14 -38.41
C ALA A 19 7.51 -46.79 -38.05
N LEU A 20 6.63 -47.37 -38.86
CA LEU A 20 5.18 -47.15 -38.97
C LEU A 20 4.34 -47.78 -37.86
N LEU A 21 3.16 -47.16 -37.71
CA LEU A 21 1.88 -47.58 -37.13
C LEU A 21 1.54 -49.09 -37.09
N ILE A 22 0.94 -49.52 -35.98
CA ILE A 22 -0.03 -50.61 -35.91
C ILE A 22 -1.24 -50.13 -35.09
N ASN A 23 -2.43 -50.16 -35.69
CA ASN A 23 -3.73 -50.09 -35.01
C ASN A 23 -4.20 -51.51 -34.68
N SER A 24 -4.69 -51.75 -33.46
CA SER A 24 -5.59 -52.87 -33.18
C SER A 24 -6.71 -52.44 -32.22
N THR A 25 -7.91 -52.88 -32.56
CA THR A 25 -9.20 -52.65 -31.90
C THR A 25 -9.52 -53.78 -30.90
N GLY A 26 -10.23 -53.48 -29.80
CA GLY A 26 -11.19 -54.42 -29.18
C GLY A 26 -10.97 -54.85 -27.72
N ALA A 27 -11.83 -54.31 -26.85
CA ALA A 27 -12.54 -54.90 -25.69
C ALA A 27 -11.81 -55.65 -24.53
N GLN A 28 -11.94 -55.02 -23.34
CA GLN A 28 -12.36 -55.56 -22.02
C GLN A 28 -11.78 -56.91 -21.54
N ASP A 29 -10.94 -56.87 -20.50
CA ASP A 29 -11.25 -57.54 -19.22
C ASP A 29 -10.35 -57.02 -18.08
N GLY A 30 -10.91 -57.00 -16.87
CA GLY A 30 -10.47 -56.19 -15.73
C GLY A 30 -9.23 -56.65 -14.99
N ALA A 31 -8.49 -55.67 -14.47
CA ALA A 31 -7.72 -55.81 -13.24
C ALA A 31 -7.63 -54.43 -12.57
N THR A 32 -8.12 -54.38 -11.35
CA THR A 32 -8.08 -53.26 -10.40
C THR A 32 -6.62 -52.84 -10.16
N LEU A 33 -6.10 -51.92 -10.97
CA LEU A 33 -4.89 -51.17 -10.59
C LEU A 33 -5.36 -49.99 -9.73
N GLY A 34 -5.12 -50.15 -8.43
CA GLY A 34 -5.50 -49.20 -7.40
C GLY A 34 -5.14 -47.77 -7.78
N MET A 35 -6.10 -46.88 -7.57
CA MET A 35 -5.82 -45.46 -7.38
C MET A 35 -4.88 -45.31 -6.18
N ILE A 36 -3.58 -45.40 -6.41
CA ILE A 36 -2.66 -44.47 -5.76
C ILE A 36 -2.72 -43.21 -6.61
N LYS A 37 -3.86 -42.50 -6.51
CA LYS A 37 -3.83 -41.07 -6.76
C LYS A 37 -2.97 -40.53 -5.62
N ASN A 38 -1.68 -40.39 -5.87
CA ASN A 38 -0.93 -39.31 -5.26
C ASN A 38 -1.72 -38.05 -5.58
N ALA A 39 -2.58 -37.64 -4.66
CA ALA A 39 -3.17 -36.32 -4.63
C ALA A 39 -2.01 -35.36 -4.33
N ALA A 40 -1.15 -35.13 -5.33
CA ALA A 40 -0.58 -33.82 -5.48
C ALA A 40 -1.80 -32.90 -5.58
N LEU A 41 -2.10 -32.18 -4.50
CA LEU A 41 -3.13 -31.16 -4.45
C LEU A 41 -2.82 -30.20 -5.60
N GLY A 42 -3.47 -30.40 -6.75
CA GLY A 42 -3.28 -29.54 -7.91
C GLY A 42 -3.74 -28.15 -7.52
N VAL A 43 -2.81 -27.19 -7.55
CA VAL A 43 -3.11 -25.76 -7.45
C VAL A 43 -4.15 -25.46 -8.53
N ARG A 44 -5.37 -25.11 -8.10
CA ARG A 44 -6.41 -24.70 -9.04
C ARG A 44 -6.08 -23.29 -9.53
N PRO A 45 -6.20 -23.01 -10.83
CA PRO A 45 -6.07 -21.64 -11.30
C PRO A 45 -7.14 -20.77 -10.63
N PRO A 46 -6.87 -19.48 -10.43
CA PRO A 46 -7.87 -18.55 -9.91
C PRO A 46 -9.13 -18.53 -10.76
N VAL A 47 -10.28 -18.29 -10.12
CA VAL A 47 -11.54 -18.04 -10.83
C VAL A 47 -11.47 -16.72 -11.59
N ASP A 48 -12.39 -16.51 -12.54
CA ASP A 48 -12.53 -15.23 -13.21
C ASP A 48 -12.81 -14.12 -12.20
N ASN A 49 -11.91 -13.15 -12.13
CA ASN A 49 -11.98 -12.04 -11.19
C ASN A 49 -12.88 -10.89 -11.69
N GLN A 50 -13.47 -10.96 -12.89
CA GLN A 50 -14.44 -9.95 -13.35
C GLN A 50 -15.62 -9.76 -12.38
N ASN A 51 -16.05 -10.83 -11.70
CA ASN A 51 -17.09 -10.79 -10.67
C ASN A 51 -16.55 -11.08 -9.27
N HIS A 52 -15.24 -10.94 -9.06
CA HIS A 52 -14.59 -11.06 -7.75
C HIS A 52 -13.50 -10.00 -7.60
N LEU A 53 -13.80 -8.74 -7.93
CA LEU A 53 -12.90 -7.59 -7.92
C LEU A 53 -13.40 -6.55 -6.91
N TYR A 54 -12.49 -5.98 -6.12
CA TYR A 54 -12.82 -5.10 -5.00
C TYR A 54 -11.79 -3.99 -4.82
N VAL A 55 -12.27 -2.82 -4.45
CA VAL A 55 -11.46 -1.67 -4.01
C VAL A 55 -11.42 -1.65 -2.49
N LEU A 56 -10.23 -1.42 -1.93
CA LEU A 56 -10.00 -1.11 -0.52
C LEU A 56 -9.83 0.39 -0.37
N ASP A 57 -10.56 0.99 0.58
CA ASP A 57 -10.24 2.32 1.08
C ASP A 57 -9.33 2.27 2.31
N GLY A 58 -8.63 3.37 2.59
CA GLY A 58 -7.70 3.48 3.71
C GLY A 58 -8.34 3.31 5.07
N TRP A 59 -9.66 3.48 5.19
CA TRP A 59 -10.43 3.27 6.42
C TRP A 59 -10.86 1.81 6.61
N GLY A 60 -10.45 0.90 5.73
CA GLY A 60 -10.73 -0.54 5.79
C GLY A 60 -12.03 -0.96 5.10
N GLY A 61 -12.72 -0.04 4.43
CA GLY A 61 -13.89 -0.36 3.63
C GLY A 61 -13.53 -1.15 2.37
N VAL A 62 -14.25 -2.24 2.12
CA VAL A 62 -14.08 -3.11 0.94
C VAL A 62 -15.30 -2.98 0.03
N HIS A 63 -15.08 -2.46 -1.17
CA HIS A 63 -16.11 -2.01 -2.09
C HIS A 63 -16.12 -2.89 -3.35
N PRO A 64 -17.24 -3.58 -3.64
CA PRO A 64 -17.35 -4.39 -4.86
C PRO A 64 -17.16 -3.58 -6.14
N VAL A 65 -16.54 -4.20 -7.13
CA VAL A 65 -16.39 -3.65 -8.49
C VAL A 65 -17.24 -4.46 -9.45
N GLY A 66 -18.00 -3.78 -10.32
CA GLY A 66 -18.89 -4.43 -11.26
C GLY A 66 -20.00 -5.24 -10.57
N ALA A 67 -20.14 -6.52 -10.96
CA ALA A 67 -21.16 -7.42 -10.40
C ALA A 67 -20.64 -8.29 -9.24
N SER A 68 -19.51 -7.90 -8.62
CA SER A 68 -18.99 -8.60 -7.45
C SER A 68 -19.98 -8.59 -6.28
N PRO A 69 -20.17 -9.73 -5.59
CA PRO A 69 -20.97 -9.77 -4.37
C PRO A 69 -20.27 -8.99 -3.25
N ALA A 70 -21.00 -8.42 -2.30
CA ALA A 70 -20.37 -7.82 -1.13
C ALA A 70 -19.65 -8.88 -0.28
N LEU A 71 -18.41 -8.59 0.14
CA LEU A 71 -17.69 -9.39 1.13
C LEU A 71 -17.93 -8.81 2.52
N SER A 72 -18.22 -9.67 3.49
CA SER A 72 -18.27 -9.26 4.90
C SER A 72 -16.88 -8.89 5.40
N SER A 73 -16.76 -7.75 6.06
CA SER A 73 -15.56 -7.34 6.80
C SER A 73 -15.99 -6.88 8.19
N SER A 74 -15.28 -7.30 9.24
CA SER A 74 -15.45 -6.76 10.59
C SER A 74 -14.56 -5.56 10.87
N THR A 75 -13.66 -5.26 9.94
CA THR A 75 -12.59 -4.29 10.16
C THR A 75 -12.96 -2.96 9.54
N SER A 76 -12.92 -1.94 10.39
CA SER A 76 -13.12 -0.56 10.01
C SER A 76 -12.30 0.31 10.95
N TRP A 77 -11.56 1.24 10.37
CA TRP A 77 -10.89 2.30 11.10
C TRP A 77 -11.44 3.64 10.59
N PRO A 78 -12.62 4.07 11.08
CA PRO A 78 -13.21 5.32 10.65
C PRO A 78 -12.21 6.45 10.82
N THR A 79 -12.14 7.31 9.80
CA THR A 79 -11.21 8.43 9.69
C THR A 79 -9.73 8.04 9.57
N LYS A 80 -9.36 6.74 9.59
CA LYS A 80 -7.96 6.28 9.75
C LYS A 80 -7.43 5.63 8.53
N ASP A 81 -6.53 6.34 7.85
CA ASP A 81 -5.88 5.89 6.64
C ASP A 81 -4.74 4.92 6.95
N ILE A 82 -5.11 3.69 7.32
CA ILE A 82 -4.16 2.66 7.77
C ILE A 82 -4.33 1.33 7.03
N ALA A 83 -5.43 1.12 6.31
CA ALA A 83 -5.59 -0.07 5.49
C ALA A 83 -4.77 0.10 4.20
N TYR A 84 -3.76 -0.75 3.99
CA TYR A 84 -2.80 -0.56 2.90
C TYR A 84 -2.83 -1.64 1.83
N SER A 85 -3.42 -2.81 2.09
CA SER A 85 -3.48 -3.84 1.05
C SER A 85 -4.67 -4.75 1.21
N LEU A 86 -5.21 -5.19 0.07
CA LEU A 86 -6.22 -6.23 -0.02
C LEU A 86 -5.69 -7.33 -0.94
N ALA A 87 -5.85 -8.59 -0.52
CA ALA A 87 -5.57 -9.75 -1.36
C ALA A 87 -6.60 -10.85 -1.14
N LEU A 88 -7.08 -11.45 -2.23
CA LEU A 88 -8.11 -12.49 -2.19
C LEU A 88 -7.56 -13.87 -2.52
N PHE A 89 -8.22 -14.88 -1.95
CA PHE A 89 -7.98 -16.28 -2.33
C PHE A 89 -8.23 -16.50 -3.83
N PRO A 90 -7.58 -17.50 -4.44
CA PRO A 90 -7.82 -17.90 -5.83
C PRO A 90 -9.28 -18.20 -6.17
N ASP A 91 -10.09 -18.65 -5.20
CA ASP A 91 -11.52 -18.93 -5.40
C ASP A 91 -12.43 -17.70 -5.23
N GLY A 92 -11.88 -16.55 -4.86
CA GLY A 92 -12.62 -15.29 -4.69
C GLY A 92 -13.56 -15.26 -3.47
N THR A 93 -13.55 -16.27 -2.61
CA THR A 93 -14.52 -16.39 -1.49
C THR A 93 -14.21 -15.48 -0.30
N GLY A 94 -13.01 -14.90 -0.25
CA GLY A 94 -12.53 -14.08 0.84
C GLY A 94 -11.04 -13.80 0.72
N GLY A 95 -10.45 -13.27 1.78
CA GLY A 95 -9.04 -12.90 1.82
C GLY A 95 -8.73 -12.08 3.06
N TYR A 96 -7.77 -11.16 2.94
CA TYR A 96 -7.37 -10.30 4.05
C TYR A 96 -7.21 -8.85 3.60
N VAL A 97 -7.59 -7.94 4.49
CA VAL A 97 -7.10 -6.56 4.51
C VAL A 97 -5.88 -6.51 5.43
N MET A 98 -4.83 -5.81 5.03
CA MET A 98 -3.65 -5.55 5.84
C MET A 98 -3.64 -4.09 6.29
N ASP A 99 -3.41 -3.87 7.59
CA ASP A 99 -3.14 -2.54 8.13
C ASP A 99 -1.65 -2.16 8.04
N GLY A 100 -1.35 -0.88 8.26
CA GLY A 100 0.01 -0.33 8.16
C GLY A 100 1.01 -0.85 9.17
N TRP A 101 0.54 -1.57 10.20
CA TRP A 101 1.39 -2.21 11.19
C TRP A 101 1.68 -3.67 10.85
N GLY A 102 1.06 -4.20 9.81
CA GLY A 102 1.17 -5.59 9.37
C GLY A 102 0.09 -6.52 9.94
N GLY A 103 -0.91 -5.98 10.65
CA GLY A 103 -2.06 -6.73 11.11
C GLY A 103 -2.94 -7.20 9.96
N LEU A 104 -3.41 -8.46 10.02
CA LEU A 104 -4.25 -9.07 9.00
C LEU A 104 -5.69 -9.22 9.48
N HIS A 105 -6.61 -8.75 8.65
CA HIS A 105 -8.02 -8.62 8.96
C HIS A 105 -8.86 -9.43 7.97
N PRO A 106 -9.56 -10.49 8.42
CA PRO A 106 -10.29 -11.36 7.52
C PRO A 106 -11.44 -10.66 6.79
N VAL A 107 -11.59 -10.97 5.50
CA VAL A 107 -12.76 -10.58 4.70
C VAL A 107 -13.38 -11.79 4.02
N GLY A 108 -14.70 -11.74 3.79
CA GLY A 108 -15.47 -12.84 3.24
C GLY A 108 -15.41 -14.09 4.12
N SER A 109 -15.07 -15.23 3.53
CA SER A 109 -14.98 -16.53 4.20
C SER A 109 -13.66 -16.75 4.98
N ALA A 110 -12.73 -15.81 4.99
CA ALA A 110 -11.42 -16.00 5.60
C ALA A 110 -11.49 -16.19 7.13
N HIS A 111 -10.61 -17.04 7.65
CA HIS A 111 -10.39 -17.18 9.10
C HIS A 111 -9.25 -16.27 9.58
N PRO A 112 -9.24 -15.84 10.87
CA PRO A 112 -8.14 -15.06 11.42
C PRO A 112 -6.78 -15.77 11.27
N VAL A 113 -5.78 -15.01 10.83
CA VAL A 113 -4.38 -15.44 10.71
C VAL A 113 -3.48 -14.28 11.15
N ASP A 114 -2.38 -14.59 11.81
CA ASP A 114 -1.35 -13.63 12.19
C ASP A 114 -0.26 -13.60 11.11
N SER A 115 0.21 -12.39 10.74
CA SER A 115 1.32 -12.22 9.81
C SER A 115 2.67 -12.63 10.41
N GLY A 116 2.76 -12.71 11.74
CA GLY A 116 3.98 -12.98 12.49
C GLY A 116 4.91 -11.76 12.62
N VAL A 117 4.48 -10.59 12.15
CA VAL A 117 5.26 -9.36 12.14
C VAL A 117 4.42 -8.17 12.59
N TYR A 118 5.06 -7.25 13.32
CA TYR A 118 4.42 -6.05 13.83
C TYR A 118 5.45 -4.93 13.98
N TRP A 119 5.16 -3.75 13.43
CA TRP A 119 6.07 -2.59 13.43
C TRP A 119 5.46 -1.36 14.12
N PRO A 120 5.28 -1.34 15.45
CA PRO A 120 4.54 -0.28 16.15
C PRO A 120 5.16 1.13 16.06
N GLY A 121 6.41 1.24 15.58
CA GLY A 121 7.13 2.51 15.47
C GLY A 121 7.34 3.02 14.05
N TRP A 122 6.88 2.29 13.04
CA TRP A 122 7.12 2.63 11.64
C TRP A 122 6.11 1.93 10.74
N ILE A 123 5.54 2.67 9.79
CA ILE A 123 4.75 2.11 8.69
C ILE A 123 5.68 1.27 7.82
N GLY A 124 5.81 -0.01 8.20
CA GLY A 124 6.69 -0.97 7.56
C GLY A 124 5.96 -1.85 6.56
N ALA A 125 4.65 -2.08 6.72
CA ALA A 125 3.90 -2.95 5.85
C ALA A 125 3.64 -2.30 4.48
N ARG A 126 3.77 -3.06 3.37
CA ARG A 126 3.53 -2.57 2.01
C ARG A 126 2.39 -3.28 1.30
N GLU A 127 2.46 -4.60 1.24
CA GLU A 127 1.52 -5.38 0.45
C GLU A 127 1.39 -6.79 1.01
N ILE A 128 0.22 -7.39 0.87
CA ILE A 128 0.04 -8.83 1.00
C ILE A 128 -0.33 -9.47 -0.33
N VAL A 129 0.11 -10.71 -0.54
CA VAL A 129 -0.31 -11.54 -1.67
C VAL A 129 -0.66 -12.93 -1.18
N MET A 130 -1.80 -13.43 -1.65
CA MET A 130 -2.24 -14.80 -1.37
C MET A 130 -1.52 -15.79 -2.27
N ALA A 131 -1.10 -16.91 -1.69
CA ALA A 131 -0.46 -17.98 -2.44
C ALA A 131 -1.46 -18.66 -3.40
N PRO A 132 -1.02 -19.19 -4.56
CA PRO A 132 -1.89 -19.91 -5.49
C PRO A 132 -2.61 -21.12 -4.88
N TRP A 133 -2.06 -21.74 -3.84
CA TRP A 133 -2.66 -22.87 -3.12
C TRP A 133 -3.52 -22.46 -1.91
N SER A 134 -3.66 -21.15 -1.66
CA SER A 134 -4.39 -20.64 -0.51
C SER A 134 -5.89 -20.88 -0.65
N SER A 135 -6.56 -21.05 0.49
CA SER A 135 -8.03 -21.14 0.59
C SER A 135 -8.47 -20.65 1.96
N SER A 136 -9.77 -20.40 2.16
CA SER A 136 -10.31 -20.09 3.50
C SER A 136 -10.02 -21.18 4.54
N ALA A 137 -10.05 -22.46 4.13
CA ALA A 137 -9.74 -23.58 5.03
C ALA A 137 -8.26 -23.71 5.36
N ASN A 138 -7.38 -23.32 4.42
CA ASN A 138 -5.93 -23.36 4.59
C ASN A 138 -5.33 -22.07 4.02
N PRO A 139 -5.39 -20.95 4.77
CA PRO A 139 -4.85 -19.69 4.30
C PRO A 139 -3.33 -19.78 4.20
N ALA A 140 -2.76 -19.23 3.13
CA ALA A 140 -1.32 -19.13 2.93
C ALA A 140 -1.02 -17.87 2.11
N GLY A 141 -0.11 -17.03 2.59
CA GLY A 141 0.29 -15.83 1.86
C GLY A 141 1.58 -15.24 2.38
N TYR A 142 1.92 -14.09 1.82
CA TYR A 142 3.14 -13.36 2.12
C TYR A 142 2.84 -11.90 2.32
N LEU A 143 3.48 -11.30 3.32
CA LEU A 143 3.51 -9.87 3.55
C LEU A 143 4.87 -9.32 3.11
N LEU A 144 4.85 -8.29 2.27
CA LEU A 144 6.01 -7.49 1.87
C LEU A 144 6.12 -6.28 2.80
N ASP A 145 7.31 -6.05 3.36
CA ASP A 145 7.64 -4.81 4.07
C ASP A 145 8.33 -3.79 3.15
N ALA A 146 8.45 -2.56 3.64
CA ALA A 146 8.95 -1.41 2.90
C ALA A 146 10.42 -1.50 2.53
N ASP A 147 11.20 -2.30 3.25
CA ASP A 147 12.61 -2.56 3.00
C ASP A 147 12.81 -3.84 2.17
N GLY A 148 11.75 -4.43 1.62
CA GLY A 148 11.82 -5.61 0.75
C GLY A 148 11.87 -6.95 1.48
N GLY A 149 11.74 -6.96 2.81
CA GLY A 149 11.55 -8.19 3.58
C GLY A 149 10.22 -8.84 3.23
N ILE A 150 10.22 -10.17 3.09
CA ILE A 150 9.03 -10.96 2.76
C ILE A 150 8.77 -11.96 3.89
N HIS A 151 7.59 -11.84 4.48
CA HIS A 151 7.18 -12.55 5.69
C HIS A 151 6.04 -13.52 5.36
N PRO A 152 6.25 -14.85 5.46
CA PRO A 152 5.18 -15.82 5.23
C PRO A 152 4.17 -15.79 6.37
N PHE A 153 2.89 -15.99 6.04
CA PHE A 153 1.82 -16.17 7.01
C PHE A 153 0.91 -17.35 6.66
N GLY A 154 0.19 -17.84 7.67
CA GLY A 154 -0.63 -19.05 7.54
C GLY A 154 0.22 -20.27 7.18
N GLY A 155 -0.20 -21.05 6.18
CA GLY A 155 0.49 -22.23 5.69
C GLY A 155 1.57 -21.97 4.63
N ALA A 156 2.00 -20.72 4.43
CA ALA A 156 3.04 -20.39 3.45
C ALA A 156 4.45 -20.78 3.96
N PRO A 157 5.29 -21.42 3.13
CA PRO A 157 6.70 -21.66 3.46
C PRO A 157 7.52 -20.37 3.33
N ALA A 158 8.67 -20.29 4.01
CA ALA A 158 9.61 -19.19 3.87
C ALA A 158 10.18 -19.10 2.44
N ILE A 159 10.41 -17.85 1.98
CA ILE A 159 11.07 -17.54 0.71
C ILE A 159 12.57 -17.32 0.95
N ALA A 160 13.39 -17.68 -0.03
CA ALA A 160 14.82 -17.39 -0.04
C ALA A 160 15.22 -16.56 -1.26
N GLY A 161 16.31 -15.79 -1.13
CA GLY A 161 16.94 -15.07 -2.23
C GLY A 161 16.21 -13.81 -2.68
N ASN A 162 15.45 -13.15 -1.80
CA ASN A 162 14.87 -11.84 -2.07
C ASN A 162 15.90 -10.71 -1.87
N SER A 163 15.72 -9.63 -2.63
CA SER A 163 16.43 -8.36 -2.41
C SER A 163 15.82 -7.62 -1.22
N THR A 164 16.68 -6.93 -0.46
CA THR A 164 16.27 -6.03 0.62
C THR A 164 17.05 -4.72 0.54
N TRP A 165 16.43 -3.64 1.03
CA TRP A 165 16.93 -2.28 1.06
C TRP A 165 16.73 -1.67 2.45
N PRO A 166 17.54 -2.06 3.45
CA PRO A 166 17.32 -1.66 4.83
C PRO A 166 17.32 -0.14 5.01
N GLY A 167 16.22 0.40 5.54
CA GLY A 167 16.04 1.83 5.82
C GLY A 167 15.69 2.70 4.62
N GLU A 168 15.57 2.12 3.42
CA GLU A 168 15.27 2.88 2.20
C GLU A 168 13.76 2.99 1.95
N GLY A 169 12.95 2.03 2.41
CA GLY A 169 11.50 2.09 2.28
C GLY A 169 10.97 2.04 0.83
N VAL A 170 11.77 1.53 -0.12
CA VAL A 170 11.55 1.58 -1.58
C VAL A 170 10.84 0.37 -2.18
N ALA A 171 10.51 -0.66 -1.41
CA ALA A 171 9.68 -1.76 -1.92
C ALA A 171 8.24 -1.26 -2.19
N ARG A 172 7.69 -1.57 -3.37
CA ARG A 172 6.39 -1.08 -3.83
C ARG A 172 5.38 -2.16 -4.11
N ALA A 173 5.80 -3.27 -4.69
CA ALA A 173 4.89 -4.38 -4.97
C ALA A 173 5.59 -5.75 -4.95
N PHE A 174 4.80 -6.82 -4.84
CA PHE A 174 5.23 -8.20 -4.77
C PHE A 174 4.31 -9.07 -5.61
N VAL A 175 4.86 -10.03 -6.35
CA VAL A 175 4.05 -10.97 -7.13
C VAL A 175 4.66 -12.37 -7.14
N LEU A 176 3.81 -13.38 -6.92
CA LEU A 176 4.19 -14.79 -7.05
C LEU A 176 4.05 -15.25 -8.49
N THR A 177 4.96 -16.13 -8.93
CA THR A 177 4.79 -16.82 -10.20
C THR A 177 3.56 -17.74 -10.15
N PRO A 178 2.78 -17.86 -11.25
CA PRO A 178 1.62 -18.74 -11.29
C PRO A 178 1.92 -20.22 -11.02
N GLY A 179 3.17 -20.64 -11.24
CA GLY A 179 3.64 -22.00 -10.97
C GLY A 179 4.12 -22.25 -9.54
N SER A 180 4.03 -21.26 -8.65
CA SER A 180 4.46 -21.43 -7.26
C SER A 180 3.65 -22.50 -6.55
N THR A 181 4.33 -23.31 -5.74
CA THR A 181 3.76 -24.36 -4.89
C THR A 181 4.40 -24.32 -3.50
N PRO A 182 3.84 -25.00 -2.49
CA PRO A 182 4.48 -25.07 -1.17
C PRO A 182 5.92 -25.65 -1.20
N ALA A 183 6.27 -26.43 -2.22
CA ALA A 183 7.62 -26.99 -2.36
C ALA A 183 8.59 -26.06 -3.12
N HIS A 184 8.06 -25.11 -3.89
CA HIS A 184 8.85 -24.21 -4.72
C HIS A 184 8.09 -22.90 -4.91
N VAL A 185 8.51 -21.87 -4.18
CA VAL A 185 7.94 -20.52 -4.22
C VAL A 185 8.90 -19.61 -4.94
N ALA A 186 8.41 -18.92 -5.97
CA ALA A 186 9.23 -18.06 -6.81
C ALA A 186 8.39 -16.86 -7.27
N GLY A 187 9.02 -15.72 -7.51
CA GLY A 187 8.32 -14.49 -7.83
C GLY A 187 9.26 -13.30 -7.93
N TYR A 188 8.68 -12.11 -7.83
CA TYR A 188 9.38 -10.84 -8.01
C TYR A 188 8.93 -9.78 -7.02
N THR A 189 9.88 -8.97 -6.55
CA THR A 189 9.63 -7.72 -5.82
C THR A 189 9.89 -6.54 -6.75
N LEU A 190 9.00 -5.55 -6.72
CA LEU A 190 9.12 -4.28 -7.42
C LEU A 190 9.68 -3.20 -6.48
N GLU A 191 10.76 -2.57 -6.91
CA GLU A 191 11.38 -1.40 -6.30
C GLU A 191 10.84 -0.11 -6.92
N GLY A 192 10.80 0.98 -6.15
CA GLY A 192 10.21 2.26 -6.54
C GLY A 192 10.77 2.88 -7.83
N ASP A 193 12.03 2.64 -8.14
CA ASP A 193 12.67 3.08 -9.39
C ASP A 193 12.41 2.13 -10.59
N GLY A 194 11.49 1.17 -10.44
CA GLY A 194 11.07 0.21 -11.47
C GLY A 194 11.84 -1.10 -11.48
N GLY A 195 12.65 -1.34 -10.44
CA GLY A 195 13.51 -2.52 -10.36
C GLY A 195 12.69 -3.76 -10.11
N VAL A 196 12.90 -4.80 -10.91
CA VAL A 196 12.18 -6.06 -10.74
C VAL A 196 13.17 -7.14 -10.29
N HIS A 197 13.05 -7.53 -9.03
CA HIS A 197 14.01 -8.37 -8.32
C HIS A 197 13.46 -9.79 -8.14
N PRO A 198 14.03 -10.81 -8.80
CA PRO A 198 13.57 -12.18 -8.64
C PRO A 198 13.93 -12.73 -7.26
N PHE A 199 13.07 -13.62 -6.74
CA PHE A 199 13.37 -14.45 -5.57
C PHE A 199 12.99 -15.91 -5.83
N GLY A 200 13.41 -16.82 -4.94
CA GLY A 200 12.97 -18.21 -4.98
C GLY A 200 13.43 -19.00 -6.22
N GLY A 201 14.48 -18.52 -6.90
CA GLY A 201 14.97 -19.12 -8.14
C GLY A 201 14.20 -18.69 -9.40
N ALA A 202 13.36 -17.66 -9.32
CA ALA A 202 12.76 -17.04 -10.49
C ALA A 202 13.82 -16.53 -11.48
N ALA A 203 13.55 -16.65 -12.78
CA ALA A 203 14.44 -16.14 -13.81
C ALA A 203 14.45 -14.60 -13.80
N PRO A 204 15.59 -13.93 -14.05
CA PRO A 204 15.64 -12.47 -14.15
C PRO A 204 14.70 -11.92 -15.23
N VAL A 205 14.09 -10.77 -14.96
CA VAL A 205 13.30 -10.02 -15.94
C VAL A 205 14.23 -9.29 -16.91
N ILE A 206 13.83 -9.18 -18.17
CA ILE A 206 14.54 -8.43 -19.21
C ILE A 206 13.63 -7.34 -19.76
N GLY A 207 14.17 -6.15 -19.97
CA GLY A 207 13.48 -5.05 -20.66
C GLY A 207 12.37 -4.40 -19.86
N ASN A 208 12.45 -4.39 -18.52
CA ASN A 208 11.57 -3.58 -17.67
C ASN A 208 11.96 -2.10 -17.72
N ALA A 209 10.97 -1.23 -17.58
CA ALA A 209 11.20 0.21 -17.44
C ALA A 209 11.88 0.55 -16.10
N ARG A 210 12.68 1.62 -16.12
CA ARG A 210 13.47 2.12 -14.99
C ARG A 210 13.39 3.64 -14.95
N TRP A 211 13.38 4.20 -13.75
CA TRP A 211 13.23 5.62 -13.52
C TRP A 211 14.27 6.14 -12.52
N PRO A 212 14.61 7.44 -12.56
CA PRO A 212 15.57 8.02 -11.62
C PRO A 212 14.98 8.26 -10.22
N THR A 213 13.67 8.12 -10.06
CA THR A 213 12.92 8.42 -8.84
C THR A 213 11.89 7.34 -8.56
N ASP A 214 11.37 7.35 -7.34
CA ASP A 214 10.36 6.42 -6.87
C ASP A 214 8.98 6.67 -7.49
N ILE A 215 8.67 5.96 -8.57
CA ILE A 215 7.43 6.12 -9.32
C ILE A 215 6.70 4.81 -9.62
N ALA A 216 7.32 3.66 -9.41
CA ALA A 216 6.69 2.38 -9.65
C ALA A 216 5.57 2.12 -8.62
N ARG A 217 4.45 1.55 -9.05
CA ARG A 217 3.25 1.35 -8.22
C ARG A 217 2.72 -0.07 -8.23
N GLY A 218 2.93 -0.82 -9.30
CA GLY A 218 2.45 -2.20 -9.37
C GLY A 218 3.19 -3.06 -10.37
N ILE A 219 3.11 -4.37 -10.18
CA ILE A 219 3.65 -5.38 -11.10
C ILE A 219 2.64 -6.51 -11.26
N VAL A 220 2.45 -6.97 -12.49
CA VAL A 220 1.66 -8.17 -12.79
C VAL A 220 2.41 -9.09 -13.74
N LEU A 221 2.19 -10.40 -13.59
CA LEU A 221 2.73 -11.42 -14.49
C LEU A 221 1.67 -11.92 -15.46
N LEU A 222 2.09 -12.25 -16.68
CA LEU A 222 1.24 -12.94 -17.65
C LEU A 222 1.28 -14.45 -17.43
N SER A 223 0.10 -15.03 -17.18
CA SER A 223 -0.09 -16.48 -17.08
C SER A 223 -0.22 -17.14 -18.45
N GLY A 224 0.20 -18.40 -18.56
CA GLY A 224 -0.15 -19.27 -19.70
C GLY A 224 0.68 -19.13 -20.98
N ARG A 225 1.73 -18.29 -21.00
CA ARG A 225 2.68 -18.24 -22.13
C ARG A 225 3.94 -19.05 -21.85
N ARG A 226 4.13 -20.15 -22.59
CA ARG A 226 5.41 -20.90 -22.57
C ARG A 226 6.42 -20.20 -23.46
N THR A 227 7.00 -19.12 -22.95
CA THR A 227 8.10 -18.40 -23.61
C THR A 227 9.40 -18.56 -22.83
N PHE A 228 10.51 -18.23 -23.50
CA PHE A 228 11.85 -18.29 -22.90
C PHE A 228 12.03 -17.26 -21.77
N PHE A 229 11.24 -16.18 -21.79
CA PHE A 229 11.27 -15.10 -20.81
C PHE A 229 9.95 -15.02 -20.05
N VAL A 230 10.03 -14.64 -18.78
CA VAL A 230 8.87 -14.20 -17.98
C VAL A 230 8.33 -12.91 -18.59
N GLN A 231 7.01 -12.80 -18.71
CA GLN A 231 6.33 -11.64 -19.29
C GLN A 231 5.39 -11.01 -18.28
N GLY A 232 5.21 -9.70 -18.38
CA GLY A 232 4.34 -8.96 -17.50
C GLY A 232 4.40 -7.48 -17.76
N TYR A 233 3.85 -6.72 -16.82
CA TYR A 233 3.77 -5.28 -16.87
C TYR A 233 4.12 -4.67 -15.52
N THR A 234 4.74 -3.49 -15.56
CA THR A 234 4.83 -2.60 -14.40
C THR A 234 3.96 -1.36 -14.61
N LEU A 235 3.38 -0.86 -13.53
CA LEU A 235 2.60 0.38 -13.47
C LEU A 235 3.45 1.49 -12.86
N ASP A 236 3.42 2.68 -13.44
CA ASP A 236 3.92 3.89 -12.79
C ASP A 236 2.79 4.75 -12.18
N TYR A 237 3.18 5.67 -11.31
CA TYR A 237 2.32 6.63 -10.61
C TYR A 237 1.41 7.48 -11.52
N SER A 238 1.81 7.70 -12.78
CA SER A 238 1.03 8.45 -13.77
C SER A 238 0.07 7.56 -14.55
N GLY A 239 -0.03 6.27 -14.21
CA GLY A 239 -0.93 5.33 -14.87
C GLY A 239 -0.38 4.74 -16.17
N ALA A 240 0.89 4.98 -16.53
CA ALA A 240 1.46 4.32 -17.68
C ALA A 240 1.87 2.88 -17.34
N ILE A 241 1.64 1.98 -18.31
CA ILE A 241 1.86 0.54 -18.17
C ILE A 241 3.01 0.13 -19.10
N HIS A 242 4.03 -0.47 -18.51
CA HIS A 242 5.30 -0.75 -19.17
C HIS A 242 5.49 -2.26 -19.32
N PRO A 243 5.47 -2.81 -20.55
CA PRO A 243 5.69 -4.24 -20.76
C PRO A 243 7.14 -4.63 -20.50
N PHE A 244 7.35 -5.85 -20.01
CA PHE A 244 8.67 -6.48 -19.94
C PHE A 244 8.66 -7.89 -20.50
N GLY A 245 9.85 -8.43 -20.80
CA GLY A 245 10.05 -9.81 -21.22
C GLY A 245 9.40 -10.20 -22.55
N GLY A 246 9.04 -9.22 -23.37
CA GLY A 246 8.32 -9.41 -24.64
C GLY A 246 6.80 -9.46 -24.51
N ALA A 247 6.24 -9.01 -23.37
CA ALA A 247 4.81 -8.77 -23.25
C ALA A 247 4.34 -7.78 -24.36
N PRO A 248 3.17 -8.02 -24.97
CA PRO A 248 2.66 -7.11 -25.99
C PRO A 248 2.33 -5.76 -25.38
N ALA A 249 2.53 -4.68 -26.12
CA ALA A 249 2.08 -3.36 -25.67
C ALA A 249 0.56 -3.37 -25.43
N VAL A 250 0.12 -2.69 -24.36
CA VAL A 250 -1.28 -2.52 -24.00
C VAL A 250 -1.59 -1.03 -23.87
N THR A 251 -2.84 -0.67 -24.04
CA THR A 251 -3.31 0.71 -23.86
C THR A 251 -4.11 0.81 -22.57
N PRO A 252 -3.71 1.65 -21.60
CA PRO A 252 -4.55 1.99 -20.46
C PRO A 252 -5.69 2.93 -20.90
N SER A 253 -6.86 2.84 -20.27
CA SER A 253 -7.98 3.75 -20.53
C SER A 253 -7.82 5.11 -19.87
N ALA A 254 -6.94 5.23 -18.87
CA ALA A 254 -6.66 6.46 -18.15
C ALA A 254 -5.16 6.59 -17.84
N GLN A 255 -4.69 7.84 -17.88
CA GLN A 255 -3.34 8.24 -17.49
C GLN A 255 -3.41 9.66 -16.93
N TRP A 256 -2.51 9.97 -15.99
CA TRP A 256 -2.40 11.26 -15.33
C TRP A 256 -0.95 11.75 -15.40
N PRO A 257 -0.49 12.27 -16.55
CA PRO A 257 0.90 12.63 -16.75
C PRO A 257 1.44 13.59 -15.68
N GLY A 258 2.49 13.16 -14.97
CA GLY A 258 3.17 13.95 -13.93
C GLY A 258 2.41 14.04 -12.62
N GLN A 259 1.28 13.37 -12.50
CA GLN A 259 0.54 13.24 -11.25
C GLN A 259 0.79 11.83 -10.74
N ASP A 260 1.10 11.72 -9.46
CA ASP A 260 0.92 10.47 -8.75
C ASP A 260 -0.61 10.29 -8.65
N MET A 261 -1.19 9.25 -9.21
CA MET A 261 -2.64 9.04 -9.20
C MET A 261 -2.99 7.56 -9.32
N ALA A 262 -2.26 6.82 -10.13
CA ALA A 262 -2.38 5.38 -10.16
C ALA A 262 -1.83 4.77 -8.86
N ASP A 263 -2.57 3.83 -8.31
CA ASP A 263 -2.31 3.24 -6.99
C ASP A 263 -1.81 1.81 -7.11
N SER A 264 -2.63 0.92 -7.67
CA SER A 264 -2.33 -0.51 -7.84
C SER A 264 -2.91 -1.05 -9.15
N MET A 265 -2.45 -2.23 -9.57
CA MET A 265 -2.96 -2.91 -10.76
C MET A 265 -3.18 -4.40 -10.53
N VAL A 266 -4.15 -4.97 -11.23
CA VAL A 266 -4.39 -6.42 -11.23
C VAL A 266 -4.65 -6.92 -12.66
N SER A 267 -4.24 -8.16 -12.94
CA SER A 267 -4.56 -8.84 -14.21
C SER A 267 -5.96 -9.41 -14.19
N TRP A 268 -6.66 -9.39 -15.33
CA TRP A 268 -7.89 -10.13 -15.53
C TRP A 268 -7.56 -11.63 -15.69
N THR A 269 -8.02 -12.46 -14.75
CA THR A 269 -7.61 -13.87 -14.66
C THR A 269 -8.17 -14.74 -15.79
N ALA A 270 -9.28 -14.31 -16.42
CA ALA A 270 -9.83 -14.96 -17.61
C ALA A 270 -9.35 -14.35 -18.94
N ALA A 271 -8.42 -13.38 -18.91
CA ALA A 271 -7.85 -12.83 -20.13
C ALA A 271 -7.21 -13.91 -21.00
N ALA A 272 -7.53 -13.91 -22.30
CA ALA A 272 -6.92 -14.82 -23.23
C ALA A 272 -5.39 -14.60 -23.28
N ALA A 273 -4.60 -15.67 -23.30
CA ALA A 273 -3.13 -15.56 -23.29
C ALA A 273 -2.59 -14.63 -24.40
N GLY A 274 -3.23 -14.59 -25.57
CA GLY A 274 -2.86 -13.71 -26.69
C GLY A 274 -3.26 -12.24 -26.54
N SER A 275 -4.21 -11.95 -25.64
CA SER A 275 -4.85 -10.65 -25.49
C SER A 275 -4.96 -10.33 -23.99
N PRO A 276 -3.85 -9.96 -23.33
CA PRO A 276 -3.85 -9.68 -21.90
C PRO A 276 -4.65 -8.42 -21.59
N GLY A 277 -5.09 -8.31 -20.34
CA GLY A 277 -5.83 -7.16 -19.84
C GLY A 277 -5.97 -7.23 -18.33
N GLY A 278 -6.47 -6.15 -17.75
CA GLY A 278 -6.78 -6.06 -16.34
C GLY A 278 -7.26 -4.65 -15.98
N TRP A 279 -7.10 -4.31 -14.70
CA TRP A 279 -7.53 -3.02 -14.18
C TRP A 279 -6.43 -2.33 -13.39
N VAL A 280 -6.47 -1.00 -13.38
CA VAL A 280 -5.69 -0.08 -12.55
C VAL A 280 -6.67 0.62 -11.63
N LEU A 281 -6.31 0.73 -10.35
CA LEU A 281 -7.01 1.58 -9.40
C LEU A 281 -6.33 2.95 -9.36
N ASP A 282 -7.12 4.01 -9.38
CA ASP A 282 -6.62 5.32 -8.98
C ASP A 282 -6.90 5.62 -7.50
N ARG A 283 -6.24 6.65 -6.99
CA ARG A 283 -6.34 7.07 -5.58
C ARG A 283 -7.70 7.61 -5.16
N HIS A 284 -8.57 7.93 -6.12
CA HIS A 284 -9.95 8.35 -5.89
C HIS A 284 -10.93 7.16 -5.92
N GLY A 285 -10.46 5.94 -6.15
CA GLY A 285 -11.28 4.73 -6.13
C GLY A 285 -11.87 4.34 -7.48
N GLU A 286 -11.57 5.07 -8.56
CA GLU A 286 -12.02 4.66 -9.89
C GLU A 286 -11.16 3.51 -10.42
N VAL A 287 -11.79 2.63 -11.19
CA VAL A 287 -11.17 1.43 -11.76
C VAL A 287 -11.08 1.58 -13.28
N HIS A 288 -9.85 1.61 -13.79
CA HIS A 288 -9.54 1.89 -15.18
C HIS A 288 -9.04 0.64 -15.88
N VAL A 289 -9.52 0.39 -17.11
CA VAL A 289 -9.13 -0.81 -17.85
C VAL A 289 -7.76 -0.66 -18.50
N TRP A 290 -7.09 -1.78 -18.70
CA TRP A 290 -6.00 -1.89 -19.65
C TRP A 290 -6.12 -3.18 -20.45
N GLY A 291 -5.66 -3.13 -21.70
CA GLY A 291 -5.68 -4.29 -22.59
C GLY A 291 -7.11 -4.77 -22.89
N SER A 292 -7.36 -6.07 -22.72
CA SER A 292 -8.62 -6.72 -23.11
C SER A 292 -9.71 -6.77 -22.04
N ALA A 293 -9.45 -6.24 -20.85
CA ALA A 293 -10.39 -6.34 -19.73
C ALA A 293 -11.67 -5.54 -20.01
N PRO A 294 -12.83 -6.03 -19.53
CA PRO A 294 -14.08 -5.29 -19.63
C PRO A 294 -14.06 -4.07 -18.69
N ALA A 295 -14.72 -2.99 -19.11
CA ALA A 295 -14.93 -1.82 -18.26
C ALA A 295 -15.85 -2.18 -17.08
N LEU A 296 -15.39 -1.86 -15.87
CA LEU A 296 -16.11 -2.06 -14.61
C LEU A 296 -16.06 -0.78 -13.79
N ALA A 297 -17.02 -0.60 -12.90
CA ALA A 297 -17.08 0.54 -11.97
C ALA A 297 -17.09 0.04 -10.54
N ALA A 298 -16.34 0.71 -9.66
CA ALA A 298 -16.43 0.48 -8.22
C ALA A 298 -17.80 0.93 -7.69
N SER A 299 -18.31 0.27 -6.65
CA SER A 299 -19.54 0.67 -5.97
C SER A 299 -19.38 1.97 -5.17
N GLN A 300 -18.13 2.38 -4.90
CA GLN A 300 -17.78 3.57 -4.15
C GLN A 300 -16.53 4.22 -4.75
N THR A 301 -16.55 5.55 -4.82
CA THR A 301 -15.44 6.41 -5.25
C THR A 301 -15.41 7.68 -4.39
N TRP A 302 -14.27 8.35 -4.31
CA TRP A 302 -14.07 9.59 -3.58
C TRP A 302 -13.33 10.61 -4.44
N PRO A 303 -14.04 11.34 -5.32
CA PRO A 303 -13.43 12.25 -6.30
C PRO A 303 -12.51 13.34 -5.71
N GLU A 304 -12.70 13.68 -4.42
CA GLU A 304 -11.93 14.72 -3.73
C GLU A 304 -10.93 14.16 -2.72
N TRP A 305 -10.84 12.83 -2.54
CA TRP A 305 -10.05 12.20 -1.48
C TRP A 305 -9.09 11.15 -2.05
N ASP A 306 -7.81 11.35 -1.78
CA ASP A 306 -6.82 10.28 -1.95
C ASP A 306 -6.97 9.32 -0.77
N ILE A 307 -7.77 8.26 -0.96
CA ILE A 307 -8.12 7.29 0.09
C ILE A 307 -8.26 5.86 -0.44
N ALA A 308 -8.26 5.62 -1.75
CA ALA A 308 -8.19 4.26 -2.26
C ALA A 308 -6.77 3.71 -2.07
N ARG A 309 -6.65 2.49 -1.53
CA ARG A 309 -5.37 1.90 -1.09
C ARG A 309 -5.07 0.53 -1.67
N GLY A 310 -6.04 -0.11 -2.31
CA GLY A 310 -5.80 -1.44 -2.88
C GLY A 310 -6.89 -1.92 -3.82
N LEU A 311 -6.47 -2.72 -4.80
CA LEU A 311 -7.34 -3.39 -5.76
C LEU A 311 -7.04 -4.88 -5.70
N ALA A 312 -8.06 -5.69 -5.45
CA ALA A 312 -7.87 -7.13 -5.34
C ALA A 312 -8.92 -7.90 -6.14
N GLY A 313 -8.46 -8.93 -6.83
CA GLY A 313 -9.26 -9.85 -7.60
C GLY A 313 -9.06 -11.28 -7.08
N ALA A 314 -9.90 -12.23 -7.44
CA ALA A 314 -9.61 -13.64 -7.13
C ALA A 314 -8.19 -14.05 -7.60
N GLY A 315 -7.33 -14.43 -6.65
CA GLY A 315 -5.94 -14.81 -6.91
C GLY A 315 -5.00 -13.65 -7.28
N SER A 316 -5.40 -12.40 -7.06
CA SER A 316 -4.57 -11.20 -7.24
C SER A 316 -4.81 -10.22 -6.10
N GLY A 317 -3.79 -9.45 -5.75
CA GLY A 317 -3.87 -8.40 -4.74
C GLY A 317 -2.99 -7.24 -5.17
N GLY A 318 -3.27 -6.10 -4.56
CA GLY A 318 -2.58 -4.85 -4.79
C GLY A 318 -2.75 -3.99 -3.55
N GLY A 319 -1.69 -3.31 -3.14
CA GLY A 319 -1.69 -2.41 -2.00
C GLY A 319 -0.83 -1.19 -2.24
N SER A 320 -1.07 -0.18 -1.44
CA SER A 320 -0.39 1.10 -1.46
C SER A 320 -0.57 1.78 -0.10
N THR A 321 0.29 2.75 0.16
CA THR A 321 0.22 3.56 1.39
C THR A 321 -0.10 5.00 1.04
N GLU A 322 -0.45 5.77 2.08
CA GLU A 322 -0.44 7.23 1.97
C GLU A 322 0.93 7.75 1.50
N ARG A 323 0.93 8.95 0.90
CA ARG A 323 2.17 9.60 0.48
C ARG A 323 2.84 10.27 1.67
N LEU A 324 4.17 10.19 1.71
CA LEU A 324 4.91 10.99 2.69
C LEU A 324 4.69 12.49 2.47
N ILE A 325 4.71 12.95 1.22
CA ILE A 325 4.39 14.34 0.87
C ILE A 325 3.05 14.35 0.16
N LEU A 326 2.10 15.07 0.74
CA LEU A 326 0.73 15.13 0.27
C LEU A 326 0.60 16.16 -0.85
N GLU A 327 -0.32 15.89 -1.78
CA GLU A 327 -0.74 16.90 -2.75
C GLU A 327 -1.23 18.17 -2.06
N ALA A 328 -0.94 19.30 -2.70
CA ALA A 328 -1.44 20.59 -2.28
C ALA A 328 -2.98 20.60 -2.35
N ARG A 329 -3.66 20.54 -1.22
CA ARG A 329 -5.14 20.61 -1.16
C ARG A 329 -5.58 21.70 -0.19
N PRO A 330 -6.17 22.80 -0.69
CA PRO A 330 -6.89 23.74 0.17
C PRO A 330 -8.04 23.01 0.84
N SER A 331 -8.07 23.03 2.17
CA SER A 331 -9.10 22.40 2.98
C SER A 331 -9.46 23.31 4.14
N GLY A 332 -10.70 23.20 4.62
CA GLY A 332 -11.23 24.06 5.66
C GLY A 332 -12.76 24.09 5.65
N ASP A 333 -13.32 24.62 6.72
CA ASP A 333 -14.75 24.70 6.96
C ASP A 333 -15.10 26.05 7.63
N GLY A 334 -16.26 26.11 8.30
CA GLY A 334 -16.67 27.29 9.06
C GLY A 334 -15.80 27.58 10.29
N TRP A 335 -15.02 26.61 10.78
CA TRP A 335 -14.11 26.79 11.90
C TRP A 335 -12.79 27.43 11.45
N GLY A 336 -12.27 27.06 10.28
CA GLY A 336 -11.01 27.63 9.76
C GLY A 336 -10.41 26.82 8.62
N SER A 337 -9.21 27.20 8.19
CA SER A 337 -8.41 26.41 7.24
C SER A 337 -7.75 25.23 7.95
N TYR A 338 -7.71 24.07 7.30
CA TYR A 338 -6.95 22.91 7.73
C TYR A 338 -5.59 22.89 7.05
N TYR A 339 -4.54 22.62 7.83
CA TYR A 339 -3.18 22.58 7.34
C TYR A 339 -2.49 21.31 7.82
N ASN A 340 -2.22 20.41 6.88
CA ASN A 340 -1.39 19.23 7.13
C ASN A 340 0.09 19.59 6.89
N GLN A 341 0.99 19.27 7.82
CA GLN A 341 2.42 19.59 7.76
C GLN A 341 3.14 18.95 6.56
N ARG A 342 2.58 17.88 6.00
CA ARG A 342 3.11 17.14 4.84
C ARG A 342 2.64 17.68 3.49
N ASP A 343 1.80 18.71 3.45
CA ASP A 343 1.33 19.32 2.20
C ASP A 343 2.49 19.95 1.41
N ALA A 344 2.60 19.59 0.12
CA ALA A 344 3.69 19.98 -0.76
C ALA A 344 3.96 21.50 -0.84
N ARG A 345 2.98 22.36 -0.53
CA ARG A 345 3.16 23.83 -0.53
C ARG A 345 4.15 24.32 0.52
N TRP A 346 4.31 23.59 1.62
CA TRP A 346 5.19 24.00 2.73
C TRP A 346 6.00 22.87 3.34
N ALA A 347 5.69 21.60 3.02
CA ALA A 347 6.38 20.43 3.52
C ALA A 347 7.91 20.59 3.54
N SER A 348 8.50 21.06 2.43
CA SER A 348 9.95 21.22 2.27
C SER A 348 10.53 22.53 2.82
N ALA A 349 9.69 23.45 3.31
CA ALA A 349 10.17 24.70 3.89
C ALA A 349 10.97 24.43 5.18
N GLN A 350 12.10 25.12 5.37
CA GLN A 350 12.92 24.96 6.58
C GLN A 350 12.28 25.67 7.77
N VAL A 351 12.40 25.07 8.95
CA VAL A 351 11.90 25.65 10.19
C VAL A 351 12.95 26.58 10.79
N GLY A 352 12.73 27.89 10.66
CA GLY A 352 13.63 28.92 11.16
C GLY A 352 15.06 28.75 10.63
N GLY A 353 16.02 28.62 11.56
CA GLY A 353 17.41 28.30 11.24
C GLY A 353 17.77 26.81 11.34
N ALA A 354 16.80 25.94 11.63
CA ALA A 354 17.03 24.51 11.79
C ALA A 354 17.27 23.83 10.43
N THR A 355 17.89 22.65 10.46
CA THR A 355 18.15 21.81 9.28
C THR A 355 16.98 20.88 8.94
N TYR A 356 15.83 21.06 9.59
CA TYR A 356 14.66 20.21 9.44
C TYR A 356 13.50 20.94 8.75
N PRO A 357 12.84 20.27 7.79
CA PRO A 357 11.70 20.83 7.07
C PRO A 357 10.39 20.67 7.86
N VAL A 358 9.37 21.46 7.49
CA VAL A 358 8.03 21.45 8.12
C VAL A 358 7.41 20.06 8.15
N TRP A 359 7.52 19.26 7.08
CA TRP A 359 6.92 17.92 7.08
C TRP A 359 7.46 17.05 8.21
N LYS A 360 8.69 17.26 8.66
CA LYS A 360 9.37 16.42 9.64
C LYS A 360 9.13 16.84 11.09
N ILE A 361 9.04 18.14 11.37
CA ILE A 361 8.94 18.67 12.74
C ILE A 361 7.86 19.77 12.90
N GLY A 362 6.89 19.84 11.99
CA GLY A 362 5.99 20.98 11.84
C GLY A 362 4.59 20.83 12.41
N CYS A 363 4.34 19.89 13.33
CA CYS A 363 3.02 19.68 13.93
C CYS A 363 2.52 20.96 14.60
N LEU A 364 3.25 21.48 15.59
CA LEU A 364 2.90 22.74 16.27
C LEU A 364 2.85 23.95 15.33
N ILE A 365 3.68 23.98 14.28
CA ILE A 365 3.66 25.05 13.27
C ILE A 365 2.33 25.04 12.51
N SER A 366 1.87 23.85 12.13
CA SER A 366 0.65 23.66 11.36
C SER A 366 -0.59 23.90 12.24
N ASP A 367 -0.57 23.42 13.48
CA ASP A 367 -1.58 23.71 14.49
C ASP A 367 -1.72 25.21 14.75
N LEU A 368 -0.61 25.92 14.95
CA LEU A 368 -0.64 27.36 15.14
C LEU A 368 -1.21 28.07 13.90
N ALA A 369 -0.84 27.64 12.68
CA ALA A 369 -1.43 28.19 11.46
C ALA A 369 -2.96 27.98 11.41
N MET A 370 -3.46 26.82 11.86
CA MET A 370 -4.90 26.54 11.94
C MET A 370 -5.60 27.47 12.94
N VAL A 371 -4.98 27.74 14.10
CA VAL A 371 -5.47 28.72 15.08
C VAL A 371 -5.50 30.14 14.50
N TYR A 372 -4.45 30.57 13.79
CA TYR A 372 -4.46 31.85 13.09
C TYR A 372 -5.59 31.94 12.06
N ALA A 373 -5.83 30.87 11.29
CA ALA A 373 -6.90 30.82 10.31
C ALA A 373 -8.30 30.89 10.96
N HIS A 374 -8.48 30.26 12.12
CA HIS A 374 -9.71 30.33 12.92
C HIS A 374 -10.05 31.77 13.32
N PHE A 375 -9.05 32.55 13.76
CA PHE A 375 -9.21 33.97 14.06
C PHE A 375 -9.23 34.90 12.83
N GLY A 376 -9.33 34.33 11.62
CA GLY A 376 -9.48 35.08 10.38
C GLY A 376 -8.17 35.47 9.68
N TYR A 377 -7.01 35.14 10.23
CA TYR A 377 -5.70 35.41 9.62
C TYR A 377 -5.31 34.38 8.56
N LYS A 378 -6.12 34.25 7.50
CA LYS A 378 -5.98 33.21 6.46
C LYS A 378 -4.68 33.27 5.65
N SER A 379 -3.94 34.39 5.69
CA SER A 379 -2.62 34.51 5.05
C SER A 379 -1.48 33.88 5.86
N VAL A 380 -1.73 33.49 7.11
CA VAL A 380 -0.75 32.81 7.96
C VAL A 380 -0.85 31.31 7.68
N THR A 381 0.16 30.79 7.00
CA THR A 381 0.31 29.37 6.63
C THR A 381 1.50 28.75 7.38
N PRO A 382 1.63 27.40 7.39
CA PRO A 382 2.79 26.75 7.99
C PRO A 382 4.13 27.27 7.45
N ALA A 383 4.23 27.52 6.13
CA ALA A 383 5.43 28.13 5.54
C ALA A 383 5.73 29.53 6.09
N THR A 384 4.72 30.39 6.24
CA THR A 384 4.93 31.75 6.76
C THR A 384 5.33 31.79 8.23
N ILE A 385 4.90 30.80 9.02
CA ILE A 385 5.32 30.62 10.41
C ILE A 385 6.75 30.08 10.44
N ALA A 386 7.03 29.00 9.68
CA ALA A 386 8.35 28.38 9.60
C ALA A 386 9.45 29.39 9.18
N ALA A 387 9.14 30.35 8.32
CA ALA A 387 10.08 31.38 7.90
C ALA A 387 10.48 32.40 9.00
N ARG A 388 9.80 32.42 10.16
CA ARG A 388 10.07 33.36 11.26
C ARG A 388 11.20 32.83 12.14
N SER A 389 12.45 33.00 11.72
CA SER A 389 13.63 32.47 12.44
C SER A 389 13.68 32.85 13.93
N GLY A 390 13.22 34.04 14.32
CA GLY A 390 13.18 34.48 15.73
C GLY A 390 12.14 33.76 16.60
N TRP A 391 11.33 32.87 16.04
CA TRP A 391 10.32 32.09 16.76
C TRP A 391 10.82 30.71 17.19
N PHE A 392 12.01 30.31 16.76
CA PHE A 392 12.54 28.97 16.97
C PHE A 392 13.96 29.02 17.52
N ASP A 393 14.34 27.98 18.26
CA ASP A 393 15.74 27.72 18.58
C ASP A 393 16.48 27.07 17.39
N LEU A 394 17.77 26.74 17.59
CA LEU A 394 18.61 26.15 16.54
C LEU A 394 18.18 24.74 16.12
N HIS A 395 17.35 24.06 16.91
CA HIS A 395 16.84 22.71 16.63
C HIS A 395 15.42 22.74 16.05
N GLY A 396 14.82 23.92 15.94
CA GLY A 396 13.46 24.11 15.41
C GLY A 396 12.37 24.07 16.48
N ALA A 397 12.71 24.03 17.76
CA ALA A 397 11.72 24.11 18.84
C ALA A 397 11.14 25.53 18.92
N MET A 398 9.81 25.64 18.94
CA MET A 398 9.11 26.92 18.97
C MET A 398 9.15 27.54 20.38
N PHE A 399 9.46 28.84 20.47
CA PHE A 399 9.40 29.58 21.73
C PHE A 399 7.96 29.93 22.11
N ASN A 400 7.66 29.94 23.42
CA ASN A 400 6.34 30.34 23.91
C ASN A 400 5.92 31.75 23.45
N SER A 401 6.87 32.65 23.21
CA SER A 401 6.59 34.00 22.69
C SER A 401 5.97 34.01 21.29
N ALA A 402 6.18 32.95 20.50
CA ALA A 402 5.62 32.77 19.15
C ALA A 402 4.13 32.39 19.17
N LEU A 403 3.64 31.83 20.29
CA LEU A 403 2.26 31.40 20.47
C LEU A 403 1.29 32.56 20.75
N ASN A 404 1.77 33.81 20.73
CA ASN A 404 0.90 34.97 20.89
C ASN A 404 0.21 35.30 19.57
N VAL A 405 -1.13 35.18 19.54
CA VAL A 405 -1.95 35.55 18.38
C VAL A 405 -2.46 36.99 18.55
N PRO A 406 -2.31 37.88 17.55
CA PRO A 406 -2.73 39.27 17.69
C PRO A 406 -4.22 39.42 18.03
N GLY A 407 -4.51 40.19 19.08
CA GLY A 407 -5.88 40.44 19.55
C GLY A 407 -6.44 39.37 20.49
N HIS A 408 -5.68 38.31 20.79
CA HIS A 408 -6.11 37.18 21.61
C HIS A 408 -5.18 36.96 22.79
N THR A 409 -5.71 36.29 23.83
CA THR A 409 -4.91 35.90 24.99
C THR A 409 -4.49 34.45 24.85
N THR A 410 -3.21 34.16 25.04
CA THR A 410 -2.68 32.78 25.03
C THR A 410 -2.44 32.32 26.46
N VAL A 411 -2.96 31.15 26.83
CA VAL A 411 -2.74 30.50 28.13
C VAL A 411 -2.09 29.15 27.90
N ILE A 412 -0.89 28.96 28.47
CA ILE A 412 -0.11 27.73 28.35
C ILE A 412 -0.10 27.02 29.70
N VAL A 413 -0.50 25.75 29.73
CA VAL A 413 -0.55 24.91 30.94
C VAL A 413 0.25 23.64 30.71
N ARG A 414 1.22 23.39 31.59
CA ARG A 414 1.91 22.09 31.70
C ARG A 414 1.07 21.14 32.54
N ASP A 415 1.03 19.87 32.15
CA ASP A 415 0.25 18.81 32.79
C ASP A 415 -1.23 19.22 33.05
N PRO A 416 -1.96 19.63 31.99
CA PRO A 416 -3.31 20.16 32.12
C PRO A 416 -4.30 19.09 32.59
N ASP A 417 -5.26 19.49 33.43
CA ASP A 417 -6.41 18.65 33.74
C ASP A 417 -7.35 18.58 32.52
N LEU A 418 -7.90 17.39 32.22
CA LEU A 418 -8.83 17.19 31.11
C LEU A 418 -10.08 18.08 31.21
N SER A 419 -10.56 18.38 32.43
CA SER A 419 -11.68 19.30 32.65
C SER A 419 -11.32 20.75 32.30
N TRP A 420 -10.06 21.15 32.47
CA TRP A 420 -9.57 22.47 32.06
C TRP A 420 -9.60 22.60 30.54
N ILE A 421 -9.04 21.61 29.82
CA ILE A 421 -9.08 21.55 28.36
C ILE A 421 -10.54 21.62 27.89
N ARG A 422 -11.40 20.79 28.49
CA ARG A 422 -12.81 20.72 28.14
C ARG A 422 -13.55 22.03 28.35
N ALA A 423 -13.27 22.76 29.44
CA ALA A 423 -13.87 24.06 29.69
C ALA A 423 -13.51 25.09 28.61
N HIS A 424 -12.24 25.11 28.16
CA HIS A 424 -11.82 26.02 27.09
C HIS A 424 -12.43 25.66 25.74
N VAL A 425 -12.40 24.39 25.36
CA VAL A 425 -13.02 23.93 24.10
C VAL A 425 -14.54 24.17 24.12
N ALA A 426 -15.21 23.96 25.26
CA ALA A 426 -16.65 24.23 25.42
C ALA A 426 -17.00 25.73 25.27
N ALA A 427 -16.07 26.62 25.62
CA ALA A 427 -16.22 28.06 25.43
C ALA A 427 -15.94 28.51 23.99
N GLY A 428 -15.59 27.59 23.08
CA GLY A 428 -15.27 27.89 21.69
C GLY A 428 -13.83 28.32 21.45
N HIS A 429 -12.96 28.24 22.46
CA HIS A 429 -11.54 28.55 22.29
C HIS A 429 -10.83 27.39 21.57
N PRO A 430 -10.02 27.67 20.53
CA PRO A 430 -9.05 26.70 20.01
C PRO A 430 -8.11 26.26 21.13
N VAL A 431 -7.83 24.96 21.21
CA VAL A 431 -6.83 24.42 22.14
C VAL A 431 -5.86 23.52 21.39
N ILE A 432 -4.57 23.83 21.43
CA ILE A 432 -3.52 22.93 20.94
C ILE A 432 -3.08 22.06 22.12
N VAL A 433 -2.98 20.75 21.93
CA VAL A 433 -2.47 19.82 22.95
C VAL A 433 -1.19 19.15 22.45
N GLY A 434 -0.17 19.13 23.30
CA GLY A 434 1.08 18.41 23.10
C GLY A 434 1.04 17.08 23.87
N MET A 435 1.35 15.98 23.18
CA MET A 435 1.34 14.64 23.74
C MET A 435 2.66 13.91 23.49
N ASN A 436 3.06 13.07 24.43
CA ASN A 436 4.19 12.16 24.21
C ASN A 436 3.73 10.99 23.34
N LEU A 437 4.59 10.51 22.45
CA LEU A 437 4.32 9.28 21.70
C LEU A 437 4.95 8.08 22.42
N PRO A 438 4.29 6.91 22.48
CA PRO A 438 4.82 5.67 23.08
C PRO A 438 6.11 5.19 22.44
N THR A 439 6.31 5.53 21.17
CA THR A 439 7.52 5.25 20.39
C THR A 439 8.67 6.22 20.68
N GLY A 440 8.44 7.20 21.57
CA GLY A 440 9.33 8.34 21.79
C GLY A 440 9.02 9.50 20.86
N GLY A 441 9.35 10.72 21.31
CA GLY A 441 9.02 11.98 20.62
C GLY A 441 7.72 12.60 21.10
N THR A 442 7.29 13.67 20.42
CA THR A 442 6.08 14.41 20.74
C THR A 442 5.26 14.69 19.49
N HIS A 443 3.95 14.81 19.67
CA HIS A 443 3.02 15.24 18.63
C HIS A 443 2.11 16.34 19.17
N PHE A 444 1.68 17.23 18.28
CA PHE A 444 0.73 18.29 18.60
C PHE A 444 -0.47 18.16 17.68
N VAL A 445 -1.65 18.45 18.23
CA VAL A 445 -2.91 18.51 17.48
C VAL A 445 -3.77 19.66 17.98
N THR A 446 -4.68 20.13 17.12
CA THR A 446 -5.62 21.21 17.45
C THR A 446 -7.00 20.65 17.76
N LEU A 447 -7.49 20.87 18.98
CA LEU A 447 -8.86 20.59 19.39
C LEU A 447 -9.77 21.75 18.96
N THR A 448 -10.82 21.42 18.21
CA THR A 448 -11.69 22.40 17.53
C THR A 448 -13.10 22.48 18.13
N GLY A 449 -13.51 21.46 18.89
CA GLY A 449 -14.82 21.41 19.52
C GLY A 449 -15.01 20.18 20.42
N LEU A 450 -16.13 20.13 21.15
CA LEU A 450 -16.50 18.94 21.91
C LEU A 450 -17.08 17.87 20.97
N ASN A 451 -16.62 16.63 21.11
CA ASN A 451 -17.23 15.46 20.48
C ASN A 451 -17.93 14.63 21.56
N GLY A 452 -19.22 14.88 21.78
CA GLY A 452 -19.98 14.23 22.85
C GLY A 452 -19.43 14.53 24.25
N ALA A 453 -19.69 13.64 25.20
CA ALA A 453 -19.40 13.85 26.63
C ALA A 453 -17.94 13.58 27.04
N SER A 454 -17.21 12.79 26.25
CA SER A 454 -15.91 12.23 26.63
C SER A 454 -14.79 12.49 25.62
N ASP A 455 -15.07 13.20 24.52
CA ASP A 455 -14.11 13.36 23.43
C ASP A 455 -14.12 14.78 22.84
N PHE A 456 -13.23 15.03 21.89
CA PHE A 456 -13.04 16.29 21.17
C PHE A 456 -13.01 16.06 19.66
N TRP A 457 -13.46 17.04 18.89
CA TRP A 457 -13.13 17.15 17.47
C TRP A 457 -11.71 17.70 17.33
N THR A 458 -10.93 17.11 16.43
CA THR A 458 -9.51 17.39 16.27
C THR A 458 -9.16 17.60 14.81
N ASN A 459 -8.27 18.55 14.57
CA ASN A 459 -7.51 18.64 13.33
C ASN A 459 -6.08 18.16 13.62
N ASP A 460 -5.69 17.01 13.08
CA ASP A 460 -4.34 16.47 13.22
C ASP A 460 -3.47 16.95 12.05
N PRO A 461 -2.32 17.60 12.28
CA PRO A 461 -1.48 18.11 11.21
C PRO A 461 -0.62 17.05 10.52
N TRP A 462 -0.54 15.81 11.01
CA TRP A 462 0.26 14.75 10.41
C TRP A 462 -0.57 13.85 9.49
N GLU A 463 -1.63 13.26 10.00
CA GLU A 463 -2.39 12.19 9.33
C GLU A 463 -3.11 12.69 8.06
N GLN A 464 -3.06 11.91 6.98
CA GLN A 464 -3.76 12.25 5.74
C GLN A 464 -5.27 12.20 5.99
N ASN A 465 -5.99 13.23 5.52
CA ASN A 465 -7.44 13.36 5.70
C ASN A 465 -7.92 13.48 7.17
N ALA A 466 -7.08 13.96 8.10
CA ALA A 466 -7.40 14.06 9.53
C ALA A 466 -7.93 15.44 9.97
N MET A 467 -8.80 16.03 9.14
CA MET A 467 -9.58 17.22 9.52
C MET A 467 -10.88 16.79 10.20
N HIS A 468 -11.19 17.37 11.36
CA HIS A 468 -12.41 17.12 12.11
C HIS A 468 -12.62 15.64 12.46
N VAL A 469 -11.57 14.99 12.97
CA VAL A 469 -11.60 13.61 13.42
C VAL A 469 -11.78 13.52 14.94
N PRO A 470 -12.33 12.41 15.46
CA PRO A 470 -12.39 12.19 16.91
C PRO A 470 -10.99 12.19 17.52
N PHE A 471 -10.79 12.96 18.58
CA PHE A 471 -9.53 12.96 19.33
C PHE A 471 -9.26 11.55 19.83
N SER A 472 -10.27 10.84 20.35
CA SER A 472 -10.19 9.47 20.84
C SER A 472 -9.88 8.40 19.78
N GLY A 473 -9.71 8.75 18.50
CA GLY A 473 -9.28 7.79 17.47
C GLY A 473 -7.81 7.36 17.60
N ASP A 474 -7.48 6.22 16.98
CA ASP A 474 -6.17 5.60 17.05
C ASP A 474 -5.17 6.30 16.08
N TRP A 475 -4.74 7.52 16.41
CA TRP A 475 -3.87 8.35 15.57
C TRP A 475 -2.43 8.29 16.05
N PHE A 476 -1.84 7.08 16.04
CA PHE A 476 -0.75 6.64 16.91
C PHE A 476 -1.25 6.33 18.32
N ASP A 477 -0.75 5.24 18.93
CA ASP A 477 -1.00 4.95 20.34
C ASP A 477 -0.75 6.24 21.14
N ARG A 478 -1.77 6.91 21.66
CA ARG A 478 -1.58 8.24 22.27
C ARG A 478 -0.91 8.08 23.62
N GLY A 479 0.20 8.78 23.83
CA GLY A 479 0.73 8.96 25.18
C GLY A 479 0.04 10.12 25.91
N PRO A 480 0.44 10.37 27.17
CA PRO A 480 -0.19 11.39 28.00
C PRO A 480 0.01 12.80 27.41
N ILE A 481 -1.05 13.61 27.50
CA ILE A 481 -0.98 15.07 27.25
C ILE A 481 -0.07 15.66 28.33
N TYR A 482 0.98 16.35 27.91
CA TYR A 482 1.93 17.01 28.82
C TYR A 482 1.81 18.53 28.78
N GLU A 483 1.12 19.08 27.77
CA GLU A 483 0.94 20.52 27.60
C GLU A 483 -0.36 20.81 26.84
N ALA A 484 -1.02 21.91 27.21
CA ALA A 484 -2.10 22.48 26.43
C ALA A 484 -1.95 24.01 26.32
N VAL A 485 -2.36 24.54 25.17
CA VAL A 485 -2.32 25.96 24.83
C VAL A 485 -3.72 26.38 24.39
N ALA A 486 -4.40 27.20 25.21
CA ALA A 486 -5.70 27.76 24.88
C ALA A 486 -5.56 29.19 24.35
N PHE A 487 -6.37 29.54 23.34
CA PHE A 487 -6.39 30.85 22.70
C PHE A 487 -7.77 31.49 22.87
N LEU A 488 -7.83 32.62 23.59
CA LEU A 488 -9.05 33.29 24.03
C LEU A 488 -9.34 34.57 23.24
#